data_AF-A0A814I6Z8-F1
#
_entry.id   AF-A0A814I6Z8-F1
#
_cell.length_a   1.000
_cell.length_b   1.000
_cell.length_c   1.000
_cell.angle_alpha   90.00
_cell.angle_beta   90.00
_cell.angle_gamma   90.00
#
_symmetry.space_group_name_H-M   'P 1'
#
loop_
_entity.id
_entity.type
_entity.pdbx_description
1 polymer ?
#
loop_
_entity_poly.entity_id
_entity_poly.type
_entity_poly.pdbx_seq_one_letter_code
_entity_poly.pdbx_strand_id
1 'polypeptide(L)'
;MKHLFDDLRIILENSSQLKLLYIYFDMNMLNISFILPLNQLIRLNLEIKNQRISKDQIEQLLSSLIYLKHLELKVNVLENVVNDYFWQQLVNTFITFNFKFNVQKILKSFRTLFWLEEKTLPNNI
;
A
#
# COMPACT_ATOMS: atom_id res chain seq x y z
N MET A 1 13.04 -13.67 13.78
CA MET A 1 12.21 -12.92 12.80
C MET A 1 10.98 -13.68 12.32
N LYS A 2 11.05 -15.00 12.02
CA LYS A 2 9.88 -15.79 11.58
C LYS A 2 8.67 -15.70 12.55
N HIS A 3 8.94 -15.80 13.86
CA HIS A 3 7.92 -15.73 14.91
C HIS A 3 7.08 -14.44 14.92
N LEU A 4 7.66 -13.28 14.58
CA LEU A 4 6.93 -12.01 14.66
C LEU A 4 5.79 -11.94 13.64
N PHE A 5 6.02 -12.43 12.41
CA PHE A 5 4.97 -12.44 11.39
C PHE A 5 3.89 -13.47 11.68
N ASP A 6 4.25 -14.59 12.31
CA ASP A 6 3.29 -15.59 12.75
C ASP A 6 2.40 -15.02 13.87
N ASP A 7 2.99 -14.32 14.84
CA ASP A 7 2.24 -13.66 15.93
C ASP A 7 1.33 -12.54 15.40
N LEU A 8 1.83 -11.70 14.48
CA LEU A 8 1.02 -10.69 13.81
C LEU A 8 -0.12 -11.30 13.01
N ARG A 9 0.14 -12.39 12.29
CA ARG A 9 -0.90 -13.08 11.53
C ARG A 9 -2.01 -13.56 12.47
N ILE A 10 -1.67 -14.18 13.59
CA ILE A 10 -2.64 -14.64 14.60
C ILE A 10 -3.48 -13.48 15.13
N ILE A 11 -2.86 -12.33 15.42
CA ILE A 11 -3.60 -11.13 15.87
C ILE A 11 -4.58 -10.66 14.79
N LEU A 12 -4.16 -10.63 13.54
CA LEU A 12 -4.97 -10.15 12.42
C LEU A 12 -6.07 -11.14 12.02
N GLU A 13 -5.84 -12.45 12.14
CA GLU A 13 -6.85 -13.50 11.98
C GLU A 13 -7.99 -13.33 12.98
N ASN A 14 -7.66 -12.97 14.22
CA ASN A 14 -8.66 -12.67 15.25
C ASN A 14 -9.31 -11.29 15.10
N SER A 15 -8.85 -10.49 14.14
CA SER A 15 -9.31 -9.12 13.87
C SER A 15 -9.99 -9.02 12.50
N SER A 16 -10.76 -10.04 12.10
CA SER A 16 -11.36 -10.15 10.75
C SER A 16 -12.30 -8.99 10.36
N GLN A 17 -12.82 -8.23 11.32
CA GLN A 17 -13.65 -7.05 11.08
C GLN A 17 -12.84 -5.74 10.97
N LEU A 18 -11.52 -5.81 11.03
CA LEU A 18 -10.66 -4.64 11.00
C LEU A 18 -10.81 -3.90 9.66
N LYS A 19 -11.35 -2.69 9.71
CA LYS A 19 -11.50 -1.82 8.52
C LYS A 19 -10.31 -0.90 8.30
N LEU A 20 -9.49 -0.69 9.32
CA LEU A 20 -8.42 0.29 9.34
C LEU A 20 -7.17 -0.28 10.00
N LEU A 21 -6.04 -0.19 9.31
CA LEU A 21 -4.76 -0.67 9.81
C LEU A 21 -3.65 0.34 9.54
N TYR A 22 -2.88 0.63 10.60
CA TYR A 22 -1.65 1.39 10.52
C TYR A 22 -0.53 0.48 11.01
N ILE A 23 0.42 0.18 10.12
CA ILE A 23 1.54 -0.69 10.45
C ILE A 23 2.84 -0.10 9.94
N TYR A 24 3.85 -0.23 10.78
CA TYR A 24 5.22 0.16 10.52
C TYR A 24 6.13 -1.04 10.72
N PHE A 25 6.93 -1.37 9.71
CA PHE A 25 7.96 -2.38 9.78
C PHE A 25 9.33 -1.77 9.60
N ASP A 26 10.20 -2.05 10.56
CA ASP A 26 11.63 -1.81 10.44
C ASP A 26 12.36 -3.14 10.28
N MET A 27 12.10 -3.81 9.16
CA MET A 27 12.59 -5.15 8.92
C MET A 27 13.02 -5.33 7.47
N ASN A 28 14.02 -6.20 7.29
CA ASN A 28 14.63 -6.47 5.99
C ASN A 28 13.78 -7.44 5.13
N MET A 29 12.70 -8.01 5.67
CA MET A 29 11.82 -8.95 4.97
C MET A 29 10.35 -8.72 5.32
N LEU A 30 9.53 -8.53 4.29
CA LEU A 30 8.08 -8.51 4.31
C LEU A 30 7.57 -9.89 3.88
N ASN A 31 6.83 -10.56 4.77
CA ASN A 31 6.04 -11.73 4.39
C ASN A 31 4.58 -11.31 4.21
N ILE A 32 4.10 -11.14 2.99
CA ILE A 32 2.74 -10.63 2.71
C ILE A 32 1.64 -11.53 3.30
N SER A 33 1.96 -12.78 3.67
CA SER A 33 0.99 -13.71 4.23
C SER A 33 0.29 -13.23 5.52
N PHE A 34 0.87 -12.28 6.27
CA PHE A 34 0.22 -11.76 7.48
C PHE A 34 -1.00 -10.88 7.17
N ILE A 35 -1.13 -10.38 5.93
CA ILE A 35 -2.21 -9.46 5.51
C ILE A 35 -3.40 -10.22 4.93
N LEU A 36 -3.22 -11.47 4.51
CA LEU A 36 -4.28 -12.34 3.98
C LEU A 36 -5.58 -12.37 4.82
N PRO A 37 -5.53 -12.33 6.16
CA PRO A 37 -6.75 -12.33 6.98
C PRO A 37 -7.57 -11.04 6.89
N LEU A 38 -6.99 -9.95 6.38
CA LEU A 38 -7.59 -8.60 6.37
C LEU A 38 -8.47 -8.35 5.14
N ASN A 39 -9.28 -9.34 4.78
CA ASN A 39 -10.12 -9.29 3.60
C ASN A 39 -11.28 -8.29 3.70
N GLN A 40 -11.48 -7.56 4.80
CA GLN A 40 -12.46 -6.46 4.92
C GLN A 40 -11.80 -5.08 5.07
N LEU A 41 -10.48 -5.01 4.96
CA LEU A 41 -9.73 -3.80 5.20
C LEU A 41 -10.08 -2.74 4.15
N ILE A 42 -10.52 -1.57 4.62
CA ILE A 42 -10.91 -0.44 3.78
C ILE A 42 -9.75 0.55 3.66
N ARG A 43 -8.94 0.70 4.72
CA ARG A 43 -7.80 1.62 4.76
C ARG A 43 -6.55 0.98 5.34
N LEU A 44 -5.44 1.13 4.61
CA LEU A 44 -4.12 0.66 5.00
C LEU A 44 -3.12 1.81 4.92
N ASN A 45 -2.41 2.01 6.02
CA ASN A 45 -1.22 2.84 6.08
C ASN A 45 -0.04 1.90 6.41
N LEU A 46 0.82 1.67 5.42
CA LEU A 46 1.93 0.73 5.53
C LEU A 46 3.25 1.44 5.26
N GLU A 47 4.14 1.40 6.26
CA GLU A 47 5.51 1.87 6.15
C GLU A 47 6.49 0.71 6.33
N ILE A 48 7.42 0.53 5.40
CA ILE A 48 8.48 -0.49 5.47
C ILE A 48 9.82 0.19 5.26
N LYS A 49 10.68 0.11 6.27
CA LYS A 49 12.07 0.55 6.20
C LYS A 49 13.00 -0.60 5.88
N ASN A 50 14.18 -0.26 5.35
CA ASN A 50 15.31 -1.18 5.15
C ASN A 50 15.13 -2.35 4.18
N GLN A 51 13.96 -2.48 3.55
CA GLN A 51 13.73 -3.44 2.46
C GLN A 51 13.37 -2.73 1.16
N ARG A 52 13.93 -3.20 0.04
CA ARG A 52 13.47 -2.84 -1.31
C ARG A 52 12.33 -3.78 -1.71
N ILE A 53 11.15 -3.20 -1.93
CA ILE A 53 9.95 -3.94 -2.32
C ILE A 53 9.88 -4.04 -3.85
N SER A 54 9.60 -5.23 -4.38
CA SER A 54 9.40 -5.46 -5.80
C SER A 54 7.97 -5.17 -6.24
N LYS A 55 7.77 -5.06 -7.55
CA LYS A 55 6.47 -4.92 -8.17
C LYS A 55 5.53 -6.07 -7.79
N ASP A 56 5.99 -7.31 -7.93
CA ASP A 56 5.20 -8.51 -7.66
C ASP A 56 4.74 -8.57 -6.20
N GLN A 57 5.58 -8.12 -5.26
CA GLN A 57 5.21 -8.04 -3.84
C GLN A 57 4.08 -7.03 -3.60
N ILE A 58 4.10 -5.90 -4.30
CA ILE A 58 3.00 -4.92 -4.24
C ILE A 58 1.73 -5.51 -4.84
N GLU A 59 1.82 -6.17 -6.00
CA GLU A 59 0.64 -6.79 -6.64
C GLU A 59 0.02 -7.87 -5.75
N GLN A 60 0.84 -8.74 -5.15
CA GLN A 60 0.39 -9.75 -4.20
C GLN A 60 -0.28 -9.12 -2.98
N LEU A 61 0.30 -8.04 -2.44
CA LEU A 61 -0.29 -7.31 -1.33
C LEU A 61 -1.68 -6.77 -1.68
N LEU A 62 -1.79 -6.05 -2.80
CA LEU A 62 -3.03 -5.35 -3.16
C LEU A 62 -4.11 -6.30 -3.64
N SER A 63 -3.76 -7.39 -4.32
CA SER A 63 -4.72 -8.42 -4.74
C SER A 63 -5.36 -9.15 -3.55
N SER A 64 -4.68 -9.23 -2.41
CA SER A 64 -5.25 -9.79 -1.17
C SER A 64 -6.24 -8.87 -0.45
N LEU A 65 -6.25 -7.57 -0.79
CA LEU A 65 -7.02 -6.53 -0.10
C LEU A 65 -8.11 -5.95 -1.01
N ILE A 66 -9.04 -6.80 -1.45
CA ILE A 66 -10.03 -6.47 -2.50
C ILE A 66 -10.99 -5.32 -2.16
N TYR A 67 -11.22 -5.03 -0.88
CA TYR A 67 -12.09 -3.91 -0.44
C TYR A 67 -11.31 -2.64 -0.08
N LEU A 68 -9.99 -2.65 -0.27
CA LEU A 68 -9.16 -1.51 0.06
C LEU A 68 -9.54 -0.31 -0.82
N LYS A 69 -9.93 0.79 -0.17
CA LYS A 69 -10.28 2.05 -0.83
C LYS A 69 -9.24 3.13 -0.60
N HIS A 70 -8.49 3.02 0.50
CA HIS A 70 -7.50 4.00 0.91
C HIS A 70 -6.16 3.32 1.18
N LEU A 71 -5.11 3.71 0.47
CA LEU A 71 -3.77 3.21 0.69
C LEU A 71 -2.77 4.35 0.85
N GLU A 72 -2.00 4.32 1.93
CA GLU A 72 -0.78 5.09 2.10
C GLU A 72 0.41 4.14 2.19
N LEU A 73 1.31 4.17 1.21
CA LEU A 73 2.49 3.31 1.19
C LEU A 73 3.78 4.14 1.28
N LYS A 74 4.60 3.84 2.29
CA LYS A 74 5.93 4.44 2.52
C LYS A 74 7.00 3.35 2.51
N VAL A 75 7.61 3.11 1.36
CA VAL A 75 8.54 1.99 1.18
C VAL A 75 9.73 2.39 0.32
N ASN A 76 10.87 1.73 0.51
CA ASN A 76 11.93 1.74 -0.49
C ASN A 76 11.53 0.75 -1.60
N VAL A 77 11.60 1.16 -2.85
CA VAL A 77 11.21 0.31 -3.99
C VAL A 77 12.36 0.08 -4.95
N LEU A 78 12.26 -0.98 -5.74
CA LEU A 78 13.09 -1.16 -6.93
C LEU A 78 12.68 -0.14 -8.01
N GLU A 79 13.61 0.26 -8.88
CA GLU A 79 13.37 1.31 -9.90
C GLU A 79 12.19 0.97 -10.83
N ASN A 80 12.01 -0.31 -11.14
CA ASN A 80 10.93 -0.81 -12.00
C ASN A 80 9.52 -0.66 -11.39
N VAL A 81 9.41 -0.30 -10.11
CA VAL A 81 8.15 -0.03 -9.44
C VAL A 81 7.65 1.38 -9.74
N VAL A 82 8.52 2.32 -10.14
CA VAL A 82 8.13 3.68 -10.53
C VAL A 82 7.70 3.69 -12.00
N ASN A 83 6.61 2.97 -12.29
CA ASN A 83 6.01 2.88 -13.61
C ASN A 83 4.54 3.31 -13.55
N ASP A 84 4.21 4.38 -14.26
CA ASP A 84 2.89 4.99 -14.23
C ASP A 84 1.79 4.04 -14.73
N TYR A 85 2.09 3.24 -15.76
CA TYR A 85 1.16 2.26 -16.32
C TYR A 85 0.85 1.14 -15.31
N PHE A 86 1.85 0.70 -14.56
CA PHE A 86 1.69 -0.30 -13.51
C PHE A 86 0.71 0.19 -12.44
N TRP A 87 0.91 1.41 -11.94
CA TRP A 87 0.04 1.94 -10.91
C TRP A 87 -1.37 2.23 -11.44
N GLN A 88 -1.53 2.75 -12.66
CA GLN A 88 -2.85 2.94 -13.26
C GLN A 88 -3.69 1.66 -13.27
N GLN A 89 -3.10 0.50 -13.58
CA GLN A 89 -3.80 -0.78 -13.57
C GLN A 89 -4.28 -1.17 -12.16
N LEU A 90 -3.43 -0.97 -11.14
CA LEU A 90 -3.71 -1.35 -9.74
C LEU A 90 -4.67 -0.40 -9.03
N VAL A 91 -4.63 0.89 -9.36
CA VAL A 91 -5.34 1.94 -8.61
C VAL A 91 -6.77 2.18 -9.04
N ASN A 92 -7.21 1.55 -10.13
CA ASN A 92 -8.54 1.78 -10.70
C ASN A 92 -9.70 1.48 -9.72
N THR A 93 -9.45 0.72 -8.64
CA THR A 93 -10.44 0.38 -7.62
C THR A 93 -10.37 1.25 -6.35
N PHE A 94 -9.37 2.12 -6.24
CA PHE A 94 -9.08 2.94 -5.07
C PHE A 94 -9.73 4.32 -5.14
N ILE A 95 -10.25 4.79 -4.00
CA ILE A 95 -10.77 6.16 -3.85
C ILE A 95 -9.60 7.10 -3.52
N THR A 96 -8.73 6.74 -2.58
CA THR A 96 -7.51 7.51 -2.32
C THR A 96 -6.28 6.64 -2.36
N PHE A 97 -5.24 7.13 -3.01
CA PHE A 97 -4.00 6.40 -3.19
C PHE A 97 -2.82 7.36 -3.05
N ASN A 98 -2.08 7.21 -1.95
CA ASN A 98 -0.96 8.09 -1.59
C ASN A 98 0.34 7.29 -1.48
N PHE A 99 1.32 7.66 -2.29
CA PHE A 99 2.61 6.96 -2.34
C PHE A 99 3.75 7.90 -2.03
N LYS A 100 4.62 7.47 -1.12
CA LYS A 100 5.89 8.12 -0.85
C LYS A 100 6.99 7.08 -1.02
N PHE A 101 7.55 7.03 -2.23
CA PHE A 101 8.71 6.21 -2.51
C PHE A 101 9.98 6.90 -2.04
N ASN A 102 10.80 6.19 -1.29
CA ASN A 102 12.18 6.61 -1.09
C ASN A 102 13.04 5.91 -2.14
N VAL A 103 13.01 6.47 -3.35
CA VAL A 103 13.92 6.07 -4.43
C VAL A 103 15.18 6.90 -4.24
N GLN A 104 16.37 6.28 -4.30
CA GLN A 104 17.64 7.00 -4.22
C GLN A 104 17.81 8.07 -5.34
N LYS A 105 16.86 8.19 -6.28
CA LYS A 105 16.73 9.26 -7.25
C LYS A 105 15.27 9.71 -7.39
N ILE A 106 15.03 11.00 -7.12
CA ILE A 106 13.84 11.82 -7.41
C ILE A 106 12.49 11.23 -6.94
N LEU A 107 11.97 11.82 -5.86
CA LEU A 107 10.59 11.67 -5.37
C LEU A 107 9.57 12.13 -6.43
N LYS A 108 9.04 11.19 -7.22
CA LYS A 108 7.77 11.42 -7.93
C LYS A 108 6.62 11.00 -7.03
N SER A 109 5.82 11.95 -6.57
CA SER A 109 4.52 11.64 -5.96
C SER A 109 3.55 11.24 -7.07
N PHE A 110 3.16 9.97 -7.11
CA PHE A 110 2.13 9.50 -8.02
C PHE A 110 0.76 9.87 -7.44
N ARG A 111 -0.09 10.53 -8.23
CA ARG A 111 -1.46 10.90 -7.89
C ARG A 111 -2.36 10.31 -8.96
N THR A 112 -3.42 9.63 -8.54
CA THR A 112 -4.40 9.02 -9.46
C THR A 112 -5.20 10.11 -10.18
N LEU A 113 -5.81 9.75 -11.32
CA LEU A 113 -6.72 10.64 -12.07
C LEU A 113 -7.82 11.21 -11.17
N PHE A 114 -8.38 10.40 -10.27
CA PHE A 114 -9.35 10.85 -9.25
C PHE A 114 -8.86 12.05 -8.43
N TRP A 115 -7.58 12.07 -8.03
CA TRP A 115 -6.98 13.15 -7.25
C TRP A 115 -6.64 14.39 -8.10
N LEU A 116 -6.42 14.20 -9.40
CA LEU A 116 -6.25 15.29 -10.36
C LEU A 116 -7.60 15.96 -10.65
N GLU A 117 -8.67 15.18 -10.76
CA GLU A 117 -10.04 15.65 -10.98
C GLU A 117 -10.59 16.45 -9.78
N GLU A 118 -10.32 16.02 -8.54
CA GLU A 118 -10.67 16.76 -7.31
C GLU A 118 -10.08 18.18 -7.27
N LYS A 119 -8.88 18.38 -7.84
CA LYS A 119 -8.23 19.69 -7.91
C LYS A 119 -8.68 20.55 -9.09
N THR A 120 -9.33 19.97 -10.08
CA THR A 120 -9.86 20.68 -11.25
C THR A 120 -11.31 21.10 -11.10
N LEU A 121 -11.95 20.87 -9.95
CA LEU A 121 -13.17 21.61 -9.63
C LEU A 121 -12.83 23.11 -9.67
N PRO A 122 -13.42 23.88 -10.61
CA PRO A 122 -13.14 25.30 -10.70
C PRO A 122 -13.60 25.95 -9.39
N ASN A 123 -12.79 26.90 -8.90
CA ASN A 123 -13.25 27.89 -7.94
C ASN A 123 -14.43 28.64 -8.57
N ASN A 124 -15.64 28.11 -8.41
CA ASN A 124 -16.87 28.85 -8.59
C ASN A 124 -17.20 29.46 -7.23
N ILE A 125 -16.68 30.68 -7.02
CA ILE A 125 -17.32 31.92 -6.55
C ILE A 125 -16.21 32.94 -6.30
#